data_AF-A0A7G2JXW5-F1
#
_entry.id   AF-A0A7G2JXW5-F1
#
_cell.length_a   1.000
_cell.length_b   1.000
_cell.length_c   1.000
_cell.angle_alpha   90.00
_cell.angle_beta   90.00
_cell.angle_gamma   90.00
#
_symmetry.space_group_name_H-M   'P 1'
#
loop_
_entity.id
_entity.type
_entity.pdbx_description
1 polymer ?
#
loop_
_entity_poly.entity_id
_entity_poly.type
_entity_poly.pdbx_seq_one_letter_code
_entity_poly.pdbx_strand_id
1 'polypeptide(L)'
;IASGGFTYFADYLKALLKLDFAASNQFDIEDGKLTGLVKGDVVDAQYKAKTLQHLLEEYGINSRHSIAIGDGANDLAMMNVAGLGVAFHAKPKVQQQVQIVVNFADLTALLCLLSANDRI
;
A
#
# COMPACT_ATOMS: atom_id res chain seq x y z
N ILE A 1 1.96 2.39 -5.06
CA ILE A 1 1.26 1.18 -4.54
C ILE A 1 2.28 0.10 -4.16
N ALA A 2 2.04 -0.65 -3.08
CA ALA A 2 2.87 -1.78 -2.68
C ALA A 2 1.97 -3.01 -2.45
N SER A 3 2.14 -4.05 -3.26
CA SER A 3 1.20 -5.17 -3.34
C SER A 3 1.91 -6.52 -3.30
N GLY A 4 1.30 -7.51 -2.63
CA GLY A 4 1.74 -8.91 -2.73
C GLY A 4 1.30 -9.59 -4.05
N GLY A 5 0.63 -8.85 -4.95
CA GLY A 5 0.33 -9.30 -6.31
C GLY A 5 1.58 -9.27 -7.20
N PHE A 6 1.39 -9.06 -8.51
CA PHE A 6 2.47 -9.12 -9.49
C PHE A 6 2.69 -7.83 -10.28
N THR A 7 3.94 -7.59 -10.69
CA THR A 7 4.38 -6.40 -11.44
C THR A 7 3.57 -6.19 -12.71
N TYR A 8 3.23 -7.27 -13.41
CA TYR A 8 2.35 -7.22 -14.58
C TYR A 8 1.08 -6.39 -14.35
N PHE A 9 0.44 -6.52 -13.18
CA PHE A 9 -0.77 -5.76 -12.83
C PHE A 9 -0.43 -4.41 -12.20
N ALA A 10 0.53 -4.38 -11.28
CA ALA A 10 0.87 -3.18 -10.54
C ALA A 10 1.46 -2.09 -11.45
N ASP A 11 2.33 -2.47 -12.40
CA ASP A 11 2.94 -1.54 -13.36
C ASP A 11 1.95 -1.04 -14.39
N TYR A 12 0.99 -1.89 -14.79
CA TYR A 12 -0.14 -1.45 -15.62
C TYR A 12 -0.95 -0.37 -14.92
N LEU A 13 -1.30 -0.57 -13.64
CA LEU A 13 -2.00 0.44 -12.84
C LEU A 13 -1.15 1.69 -12.61
N LYS A 14 0.16 1.54 -12.38
CA LYS A 14 1.11 2.65 -12.26
C LYS A 14 1.05 3.53 -13.50
N ALA A 15 1.13 2.95 -14.69
CA ALA A 15 1.08 3.68 -15.95
C ALA A 15 -0.30 4.32 -16.20
N LEU A 16 -1.38 3.56 -16.00
CA LEU A 16 -2.76 4.01 -16.24
C LEU A 16 -3.13 5.20 -15.35
N LEU A 17 -2.80 5.13 -14.07
CA LEU A 17 -3.16 6.14 -13.06
C LEU A 17 -2.05 7.17 -12.83
N LYS A 18 -0.92 7.04 -13.55
CA LYS A 18 0.28 7.89 -13.41
C LYS A 18 0.79 7.97 -11.97
N LEU A 19 0.87 6.82 -11.31
CA LEU A 19 1.40 6.73 -9.95
C LEU A 19 2.92 6.90 -9.96
N ASP A 20 3.47 7.57 -8.95
CA ASP A 20 4.92 7.78 -8.85
C ASP A 20 5.67 6.47 -8.63
N PHE A 21 5.08 5.55 -7.87
CA PHE A 21 5.71 4.30 -7.45
C PHE A 21 4.78 3.09 -7.48
N ALA A 22 5.31 1.93 -7.87
CA ALA A 22 4.68 0.63 -7.70
C ALA A 22 5.73 -0.43 -7.32
N ALA A 23 5.42 -1.29 -6.34
CA ALA A 23 6.19 -2.48 -6.01
C ALA A 23 5.27 -3.69 -5.82
N SER A 24 5.70 -4.82 -6.37
CA SER A 24 5.00 -6.10 -6.28
C SER A 24 5.91 -7.25 -6.70
N ASN A 25 5.46 -8.49 -6.51
CA ASN A 25 6.23 -9.67 -6.90
C ASN A 25 6.44 -9.73 -8.41
N GLN A 26 7.56 -10.27 -8.87
CA GLN A 26 7.77 -10.51 -10.28
C GLN A 26 7.48 -11.97 -10.61
N PHE A 27 6.75 -12.24 -11.69
CA PHE A 27 6.64 -13.60 -12.21
C PHE A 27 8.00 -14.08 -12.69
N ASP A 28 8.35 -15.31 -12.34
CA ASP A 28 9.41 -16.01 -13.03
C ASP A 28 8.84 -16.65 -14.32
N ILE A 29 9.49 -16.34 -15.45
CA ILE A 29 9.00 -16.66 -16.79
C ILE A 29 10.14 -17.27 -17.59
N GLU A 30 9.91 -18.48 -18.09
CA GLU A 30 10.81 -19.20 -18.98
C GLU A 30 10.05 -19.59 -20.24
N ASP A 31 10.64 -19.33 -21.42
CA ASP A 31 10.04 -19.61 -22.73
C ASP A 31 8.59 -19.10 -22.90
N GLY A 32 8.31 -17.92 -22.33
CA GLY A 32 7.00 -17.28 -22.37
C GLY A 32 5.93 -17.93 -21.48
N LYS A 33 6.31 -18.84 -20.59
CA LYS A 33 5.43 -19.54 -19.65
C LYS A 33 5.78 -19.22 -18.21
N LEU A 34 4.77 -19.13 -17.35
CA LEU A 34 4.96 -18.98 -15.90
C LEU A 34 5.59 -20.27 -15.35
N THR A 35 6.71 -20.14 -14.63
CA THR A 35 7.34 -21.29 -13.95
C THR A 35 6.60 -21.67 -12.67
N GLY A 36 5.74 -20.77 -12.16
CA GLY A 36 5.06 -20.90 -10.87
C GLY A 36 5.86 -20.33 -9.70
N LEU A 37 7.06 -19.81 -9.96
CA LEU A 37 7.92 -19.19 -8.96
C LEU A 37 7.82 -17.66 -9.01
N VAL A 38 8.25 -17.03 -7.92
CA VAL A 38 8.46 -15.58 -7.84
C VAL A 38 9.94 -15.30 -8.11
N LYS A 39 10.20 -14.35 -9.01
CA LYS A 39 11.55 -13.90 -9.32
C LYS A 39 11.98 -12.79 -8.36
N GLY A 40 13.16 -12.96 -7.75
CA GLY A 40 13.75 -11.97 -6.86
C GLY A 40 13.08 -11.91 -5.49
N ASP A 41 13.07 -10.73 -4.88
CA ASP A 41 12.54 -10.52 -3.54
C ASP A 41 11.02 -10.61 -3.50
N VAL A 42 10.51 -11.23 -2.42
CA VAL A 42 9.07 -11.34 -2.17
C VAL A 42 8.57 -10.09 -1.44
N VAL A 43 7.51 -9.49 -1.95
CA VAL A 43 6.83 -8.33 -1.35
C VAL A 43 5.95 -8.79 -0.19
N ASP A 44 6.60 -8.97 0.97
CA ASP A 44 5.97 -9.28 2.25
C ASP A 44 5.59 -8.02 3.06
N ALA A 45 5.07 -8.22 4.26
CA ALA A 45 4.65 -7.12 5.14
C ALA A 45 5.80 -6.15 5.49
N GLN A 46 7.00 -6.67 5.71
CA GLN A 46 8.17 -5.87 6.08
C GLN A 46 8.75 -5.16 4.85
N TYR A 47 8.72 -5.79 3.69
CA TYR A 47 9.05 -5.16 2.42
C TYR A 47 8.18 -3.92 2.19
N LYS A 48 6.86 -4.03 2.39
CA LYS A 48 5.93 -2.88 2.25
C LYS A 48 6.27 -1.76 3.24
N ALA A 49 6.54 -2.10 4.49
CA ALA A 49 6.93 -1.13 5.53
C ALA A 49 8.24 -0.41 5.16
N LYS A 50 9.27 -1.15 4.76
CA LYS A 50 10.55 -0.60 4.31
C LYS A 50 10.40 0.26 3.07
N THR A 51 9.57 -0.16 2.12
CA THR A 51 9.26 0.60 0.90
C THR A 51 8.67 1.96 1.25
N LEU A 52 7.71 2.01 2.19
CA LEU A 52 7.15 3.28 2.64
C LEU A 52 8.22 4.16 3.29
N GLN A 53 9.04 3.63 4.20
CA GLN A 53 10.12 4.40 4.84
C GLN A 53 11.09 4.97 3.82
N HIS A 54 11.52 4.15 2.85
CA HIS A 54 12.42 4.57 1.80
C HIS A 54 11.84 5.71 0.95
N LEU A 55 10.57 5.59 0.54
CA LEU A 55 9.91 6.65 -0.22
C LEU A 55 9.74 7.94 0.58
N LEU A 56 9.48 7.85 1.89
CA LEU A 56 9.41 9.03 2.75
C LEU A 56 10.76 9.75 2.83
N GLU A 57 11.85 9.00 2.94
CA GLU A 57 13.22 9.55 2.90
C GLU A 57 13.54 10.15 1.52
N GLU A 58 13.26 9.42 0.43
CA GLU A 58 13.51 9.84 -0.95
C GLU A 58 12.78 11.14 -1.30
N TYR A 59 11.51 11.27 -0.89
CA TYR A 59 10.71 12.47 -1.12
C TYR A 59 10.89 13.56 -0.05
N GLY A 60 11.69 13.32 1.00
CA GLY A 60 11.89 14.27 2.09
C GLY A 60 10.61 14.56 2.89
N ILE A 61 9.70 13.59 2.99
CA ILE A 61 8.41 13.71 3.67
C ILE A 61 8.51 13.13 5.08
N ASN A 62 8.12 13.91 6.09
CA ASN A 62 8.02 13.41 7.46
C ASN A 62 6.95 12.31 7.55
N SER A 63 7.21 11.21 8.25
CA SER A 63 6.24 10.11 8.38
C SER A 63 4.87 10.55 8.92
N ARG A 64 4.79 11.59 9.75
CA ARG A 64 3.51 12.14 10.22
C ARG A 64 2.61 12.68 9.10
N HIS A 65 3.18 13.02 7.95
CA HIS A 65 2.45 13.48 6.76
C HIS A 65 2.17 12.35 5.76
N SER A 66 2.18 11.10 6.22
CA SER A 66 1.94 9.93 5.38
C SER A 66 0.69 9.17 5.79
N ILE A 67 0.01 8.61 4.79
CA ILE A 67 -1.15 7.74 4.96
C ILE A 67 -0.85 6.41 4.29
N ALA A 68 -1.08 5.31 4.99
CA ALA A 68 -1.02 3.97 4.44
C ALA A 68 -2.40 3.30 4.56
N ILE A 69 -2.85 2.70 3.45
CA ILE A 69 -4.17 2.11 3.32
C ILE A 69 -4.01 0.62 3.01
N GLY A 70 -4.73 -0.23 3.72
CA GLY A 70 -4.71 -1.68 3.50
C GLY A 70 -5.93 -2.38 4.09
N ASP A 71 -6.18 -3.61 3.65
CA ASP A 71 -7.30 -4.44 4.09
C ASP A 71 -6.83 -5.68 4.88
N GLY A 72 -5.59 -6.08 4.67
CA GLY A 72 -5.01 -7.32 5.16
C GLY A 72 -4.06 -7.17 6.33
N ALA A 73 -3.82 -8.28 7.03
CA ALA A 73 -2.79 -8.34 8.07
C ALA A 73 -1.38 -8.09 7.52
N ASN A 74 -1.16 -8.38 6.23
CA ASN A 74 0.10 -8.12 5.55
C ASN A 74 0.40 -6.63 5.36
N ASP A 75 -0.58 -5.75 5.57
CA ASP A 75 -0.40 -4.30 5.45
C ASP A 75 -0.15 -3.63 6.80
N LEU A 76 -0.40 -4.34 7.92
CA LEU A 76 -0.29 -3.77 9.28
C LEU A 76 1.09 -3.19 9.56
N ALA A 77 2.16 -3.86 9.12
CA ALA A 77 3.52 -3.34 9.31
C ALA A 77 3.73 -2.00 8.58
N MET A 78 3.19 -1.85 7.37
CA MET A 78 3.23 -0.59 6.62
C MET A 78 2.32 0.47 7.24
N MET A 79 1.11 0.10 7.65
CA MET A 79 0.15 1.01 8.29
C MET A 79 0.64 1.55 9.63
N ASN A 80 1.37 0.76 10.42
CA ASN A 80 1.97 1.19 11.68
C ASN A 80 3.17 2.11 11.53
N VAL A 81 3.80 2.12 10.35
CA VAL A 81 4.91 3.03 10.02
C VAL A 81 4.40 4.40 9.56
N ALA A 82 3.24 4.42 8.91
CA ALA A 82 2.63 5.66 8.44
C ALA A 82 2.15 6.54 9.60
N GLY A 83 2.02 7.84 9.33
CA GLY A 83 1.41 8.78 10.27
C GLY A 83 -0.04 8.42 10.56
N LEU A 84 -0.77 7.99 9.53
CA LEU A 84 -2.12 7.44 9.63
C LEU A 84 -2.22 6.10 8.90
N GLY A 85 -2.55 5.05 9.65
CA GLY A 85 -2.96 3.76 9.11
C GLY A 85 -4.47 3.71 8.89
N VAL A 86 -4.87 3.19 7.73
CA VAL A 86 -6.27 3.09 7.32
C VAL A 86 -6.62 1.65 6.95
N ALA A 87 -7.49 1.04 7.74
CA ALA A 87 -8.14 -0.22 7.41
C ALA A 87 -9.30 0.04 6.44
N PHE A 88 -9.15 -0.39 5.19
CA PHE A 88 -10.17 -0.25 4.15
C PHE A 88 -10.85 -1.59 3.90
N HIS A 89 -12.14 -1.71 4.26
CA HIS A 89 -12.94 -2.94 4.15
C HIS A 89 -12.25 -4.16 4.78
N ALA A 90 -11.46 -3.91 5.83
CA ALA A 90 -10.55 -4.88 6.41
C ALA A 90 -11.25 -5.85 7.36
N LYS A 91 -10.62 -6.98 7.70
CA LYS A 91 -11.13 -7.89 8.74
C LYS A 91 -11.03 -7.25 10.14
N PRO A 92 -11.89 -7.63 11.13
CA PRO A 92 -11.89 -7.02 12.47
C PRO A 92 -10.52 -6.98 13.16
N LYS A 93 -9.70 -8.03 12.98
CA LYS A 93 -8.33 -8.09 13.54
C LYS A 93 -7.41 -6.98 13.03
N VAL A 94 -7.60 -6.54 11.79
CA VAL A 94 -6.83 -5.44 11.18
C VAL A 94 -7.40 -4.10 11.64
N GLN A 95 -8.72 -3.97 11.65
CA GLN A 95 -9.42 -2.75 12.11
C GLN A 95 -9.01 -2.34 13.53
N GLN A 96 -8.83 -3.31 14.43
CA GLN A 96 -8.44 -3.06 15.83
C GLN A 96 -7.01 -2.53 16.02
N GLN A 97 -6.17 -2.54 14.97
CA GLN A 97 -4.76 -2.20 15.04
C GLN A 97 -4.38 -0.90 14.34
N VAL A 98 -5.36 -0.18 13.78
CA VAL A 98 -5.13 1.05 13.01
C VAL A 98 -6.03 2.18 13.48
N GLN A 99 -5.68 3.41 13.12
CA GLN A 99 -6.33 4.64 13.57
C GLN A 99 -7.66 4.89 12.88
N ILE A 100 -7.79 4.50 11.61
CA ILE A 100 -8.93 4.83 10.76
C ILE A 100 -9.49 3.55 10.13
N VAL A 101 -10.81 3.43 10.12
CA VAL A 101 -11.52 2.31 9.53
C VAL A 101 -12.57 2.84 8.56
N VAL A 102 -12.54 2.37 7.31
CA VAL A 102 -13.57 2.64 6.30
C VAL A 102 -14.24 1.32 5.93
N ASN A 103 -15.50 1.13 6.32
CA ASN A 103 -16.23 -0.14 6.11
C ASN A 103 -17.27 -0.09 4.97
N PHE A 104 -17.80 1.09 4.64
CA PHE A 104 -19.00 1.20 3.79
C PHE A 104 -18.85 2.11 2.58
N ALA A 105 -17.82 2.95 2.54
CA ALA A 105 -17.56 3.88 1.45
C ALA A 105 -16.40 3.37 0.57
N ASP A 106 -16.26 3.96 -0.61
CA ASP A 106 -15.09 3.75 -1.46
C ASP A 106 -13.88 4.59 -0.99
N LEU A 107 -12.79 4.58 -1.76
CA LEU A 107 -11.57 5.33 -1.44
C LEU A 107 -11.79 6.85 -1.36
N THR A 108 -12.89 7.39 -1.90
CA THR A 108 -13.17 8.82 -1.80
C THR A 108 -13.48 9.26 -0.37
N ALA A 109 -13.84 8.35 0.53
CA ALA A 109 -13.99 8.65 1.95
C ALA A 109 -12.71 9.23 2.58
N LEU A 110 -11.54 8.91 2.03
CA LEU A 110 -10.27 9.45 2.49
C LEU A 110 -10.11 10.94 2.17
N LEU A 111 -10.78 11.41 1.13
CA LEU A 111 -10.82 12.84 0.81
C LEU A 111 -11.49 13.61 1.95
N CYS A 112 -12.55 13.07 2.56
CA CYS A 112 -13.20 13.69 3.72
C CYS A 112 -12.26 13.84 4.92
N LEU A 113 -11.35 12.87 5.13
CA LEU A 113 -10.37 12.90 6.21
C LEU A 113 -9.27 13.93 5.94
N LEU A 114 -8.78 13.95 4.69
CA LEU A 114 -7.74 14.89 4.26
C LEU A 114 -8.25 16.34 4.24
N SER A 115 -9.51 16.54 3.83
CA SER A 115 -10.13 17.87 3.76
C SER A 115 -10.71 18.34 5.09
N ALA A 116 -10.59 17.56 6.16
CA ALA A 116 -11.20 17.90 7.45
C ALA A 116 -10.67 19.23 8.02
N ASN A 117 -9.44 19.60 7.65
CA ASN A 117 -8.81 20.86 8.05
C ASN A 117 -8.98 22.00 7.03
N ASP A 118 -9.58 21.76 5.87
CA ASP A 118 -9.72 22.77 4.81
C ASP A 118 -10.77 23.85 5.13
N ARG A 119 -11.49 23.73 6.26
CA ARG A 119 -12.57 24.64 6.67
C ARG A 119 -12.61 24.95 8.17
N ILE A 120 -11.47 25.12 8.82
CA ILE A 120 -11.40 25.79 10.13
C ILE A 120 -10.73 27.15 9.99
#